data_AF-A0A9W5IRB4-F1
#
_entry.id   AF-A0A9W5IRB4-F1
#
_cell.length_a   1.000
_cell.length_b   1.000
_cell.length_c   1.000
_cell.angle_alpha   90.00
_cell.angle_beta   90.00
_cell.angle_gamma   90.00
#
_symmetry.space_group_name_H-M   'P 1'
#
loop_
_entity.id
_entity.type
_entity.pdbx_description
1 polymer ?
#
loop_
_entity_poly.entity_id
_entity_poly.type
_entity_poly.pdbx_seq_one_letter_code
_entity_poly.pdbx_strand_id
1 'polypeptide(L)'
;MAIFGDTQACPQAVRTAQNTDVLAHEATFAAGDEETAERIFHSTIFDAAKLALQANMQQLYLTHISARYTEEEQCLMLEQQAQTIFPASKVVGDFDVFDI
;
A
#
# COMPACT_ATOMS: atom_id res chain seq x y z
N MET A 1 2.93 -12.27 -8.59
CA MET A 1 3.35 -11.17 -7.69
C MET A 1 3.80 -9.96 -8.49
N ALA A 2 3.44 -8.76 -8.03
CA ALA A 2 3.99 -7.49 -8.47
C ALA A 2 4.64 -6.75 -7.27
N ILE A 3 5.80 -6.12 -7.51
CA ILE A 3 6.52 -5.34 -6.50
C ILE A 3 6.75 -3.95 -7.08
N PHE A 4 6.29 -2.94 -6.37
CA PHE A 4 6.47 -1.53 -6.70
C PHE A 4 7.44 -0.91 -5.71
N GLY A 5 8.38 -0.13 -6.22
CA GLY A 5 9.17 0.79 -5.40
C GLY A 5 8.42 2.11 -5.19
N ASP A 6 9.15 3.13 -4.77
CA ASP A 6 8.59 4.47 -4.55
C ASP A 6 7.95 5.02 -5.82
N THR A 7 6.68 5.40 -5.71
CA THR A 7 5.88 5.91 -6.81
C THR A 7 4.69 6.69 -6.27
N GLN A 8 4.32 7.74 -6.99
CA GLN A 8 3.00 8.33 -6.85
C GLN A 8 1.93 7.43 -7.46
N ALA A 9 0.67 7.63 -7.05
CA ALA A 9 -0.47 6.98 -7.66
C ALA A 9 -0.48 7.20 -9.18
N CYS A 10 -0.43 6.11 -9.96
CA CYS A 10 -0.47 6.21 -11.41
C CYS A 10 -1.41 5.16 -12.04
N PRO A 11 -2.27 5.53 -13.00
CA PRO A 11 -3.20 4.59 -13.63
C PRO A 11 -2.52 3.43 -14.37
N GLN A 12 -1.27 3.63 -14.81
CA GLN A 12 -0.49 2.60 -15.50
C GLN A 12 -0.13 1.43 -14.57
N ALA A 13 -0.01 1.68 -13.27
CA ALA A 13 0.30 0.66 -12.26
C ALA A 13 -0.79 -0.41 -12.21
N VAL A 14 -2.06 0.00 -12.25
CA VAL A 14 -3.23 -0.92 -12.28
C VAL A 14 -3.14 -1.89 -13.45
N ARG A 15 -2.86 -1.36 -14.67
CA ARG A 15 -2.71 -2.20 -15.86
C ARG A 15 -1.56 -3.18 -15.75
N THR A 16 -0.47 -2.79 -15.11
CA THR A 16 0.74 -3.61 -14.96
C THR A 16 0.53 -4.72 -13.93
N ALA A 17 -0.23 -4.44 -12.87
CA ALA A 17 -0.46 -5.34 -11.75
C ALA A 17 -1.68 -6.27 -11.93
N GLN A 18 -2.43 -6.12 -13.02
CA GLN A 18 -3.74 -6.73 -13.21
C GLN A 18 -3.72 -8.26 -13.10
N ASN A 19 -4.63 -8.81 -12.30
CA ASN A 19 -4.83 -10.23 -12.00
C ASN A 19 -3.59 -10.96 -11.45
N THR A 20 -2.68 -10.26 -10.78
CA THR A 20 -1.59 -10.91 -10.05
C THR A 20 -1.97 -11.18 -8.60
N ASP A 21 -1.43 -12.25 -8.01
CA ASP A 21 -1.90 -12.73 -6.70
C ASP A 21 -1.56 -11.77 -5.56
N VAL A 22 -0.33 -11.26 -5.54
CA VAL A 22 0.23 -10.45 -4.44
C VAL A 22 0.81 -9.14 -4.96
N LEU A 23 0.54 -8.05 -4.23
CA LEU A 23 1.17 -6.74 -4.39
C LEU A 23 2.02 -6.37 -3.18
N ALA A 24 3.28 -6.03 -3.39
CA ALA A 24 4.05 -5.21 -2.45
C ALA A 24 4.14 -3.78 -3.00
N HIS A 25 3.67 -2.79 -2.24
CA HIS A 25 3.64 -1.40 -2.67
C HIS A 25 4.03 -0.47 -1.52
N GLU A 26 4.66 0.66 -1.83
CA GLU A 26 4.88 1.71 -0.84
C GLU A 26 3.56 2.34 -0.39
N ALA A 27 3.50 2.76 0.86
CA ALA A 27 2.38 3.53 1.39
C ALA A 27 2.89 4.51 2.45
N THR A 28 3.73 5.43 2.00
CA THR A 28 4.48 6.34 2.88
C THR A 28 3.56 7.18 3.78
N PHE A 29 2.35 7.53 3.33
CA PHE A 29 1.43 8.41 4.05
C PHE A 29 0.09 7.75 4.39
N ALA A 30 -0.51 8.19 5.50
CA ALA A 30 -1.86 7.83 5.88
C ALA A 30 -2.90 8.35 4.86
N ALA A 31 -4.12 7.84 4.95
CA ALA A 31 -5.26 8.44 4.25
C ALA A 31 -5.49 9.89 4.73
N GLY A 32 -5.79 10.80 3.80
CA GLY A 32 -5.98 12.23 4.09
C GLY A 32 -4.74 13.12 3.86
N ASP A 33 -3.58 12.51 3.59
CA ASP A 33 -2.32 13.20 3.29
C ASP A 33 -2.00 13.22 1.78
N GLU A 34 -3.01 13.07 0.90
CA GLU A 34 -2.84 12.90 -0.55
C GLU A 34 -2.05 14.06 -1.19
N GLU A 35 -2.33 15.32 -0.80
CA GLU A 35 -1.60 16.49 -1.32
C GLU A 35 -0.10 16.43 -0.97
N THR A 36 0.22 15.93 0.24
CA THR A 36 1.62 15.78 0.64
C THR A 36 2.28 14.66 -0.15
N ALA A 37 1.61 13.51 -0.29
CA ALA A 37 2.10 12.36 -1.04
C ALA A 37 2.39 12.72 -2.50
N GLU A 38 1.46 13.39 -3.18
CA GLU A 38 1.63 13.87 -4.55
C GLU A 38 2.82 14.83 -4.69
N ARG A 39 2.94 15.80 -3.79
CA ARG A 39 4.02 16.80 -3.85
C ARG A 39 5.41 16.19 -3.73
N ILE A 40 5.54 15.06 -3.04
CA ILE A 40 6.82 14.37 -2.86
C ILE A 40 6.92 13.04 -3.64
N PHE A 41 6.00 12.81 -4.59
CA PHE A 41 5.98 11.67 -5.49
C PHE A 41 5.87 10.30 -4.82
N HIS A 42 5.12 10.23 -3.72
CA HIS A 42 4.83 9.01 -2.96
C HIS A 42 3.34 8.64 -3.01
N SER A 43 3.00 7.46 -2.49
CA SER A 43 1.62 6.99 -2.39
C SER A 43 1.08 7.05 -0.96
N THR A 44 -0.23 7.24 -0.83
CA THR A 44 -0.94 7.01 0.42
C THR A 44 -1.35 5.55 0.57
N ILE A 45 -1.72 5.15 1.78
CA ILE A 45 -2.38 3.87 2.07
C ILE A 45 -3.59 3.63 1.15
N PHE A 46 -4.40 4.66 0.90
CA PHE A 46 -5.57 4.54 0.04
C PHE A 46 -5.22 4.35 -1.43
N ASP A 47 -4.13 4.93 -1.90
CA ASP A 47 -3.70 4.75 -3.29
C ASP A 47 -3.28 3.30 -3.55
N ALA A 48 -2.47 2.72 -2.66
CA ALA A 48 -2.07 1.31 -2.74
C ALA A 48 -3.29 0.37 -2.65
N ALA A 49 -4.23 0.63 -1.72
CA ALA A 49 -5.43 -0.18 -1.56
C ALA A 49 -6.37 -0.11 -2.78
N LYS A 50 -6.55 1.09 -3.35
CA LYS A 50 -7.35 1.27 -4.58
C LYS A 50 -6.71 0.55 -5.76
N LEU A 51 -5.39 0.61 -5.90
CA LEU A 51 -4.66 -0.08 -6.95
C LEU A 51 -4.89 -1.59 -6.84
N ALA A 52 -4.71 -2.18 -5.65
CA ALA A 52 -4.90 -3.61 -5.42
C ALA A 52 -6.34 -4.07 -5.77
N LEU A 53 -7.34 -3.30 -5.33
CA LEU A 53 -8.74 -3.54 -5.65
C LEU A 53 -9.01 -3.46 -7.16
N GLN A 54 -8.55 -2.39 -7.82
CA GLN A 54 -8.77 -2.17 -9.26
C GLN A 54 -8.03 -3.19 -10.13
N ALA A 55 -6.87 -3.67 -9.67
CA ALA A 55 -6.07 -4.67 -10.35
C ALA A 55 -6.57 -6.11 -10.09
N ASN A 56 -7.61 -6.31 -9.27
CA ASN A 56 -8.16 -7.63 -8.95
C ASN A 56 -7.10 -8.58 -8.35
N MET A 57 -6.39 -8.10 -7.32
CA MET A 57 -5.35 -8.84 -6.62
C MET A 57 -5.93 -9.60 -5.43
N GLN A 58 -5.18 -10.57 -4.90
CA GLN A 58 -5.63 -11.39 -3.77
C GLN A 58 -5.08 -10.89 -2.43
N GLN A 59 -3.89 -10.27 -2.43
CA GLN A 59 -3.26 -9.76 -1.21
C GLN A 59 -2.43 -8.50 -1.48
N LEU A 60 -2.50 -7.53 -0.56
CA LEU A 60 -1.70 -6.31 -0.53
C LEU A 60 -0.81 -6.29 0.71
N TYR A 61 0.48 -6.06 0.49
CA TYR A 61 1.49 -5.80 1.50
C TYR A 61 1.98 -4.36 1.37
N LEU A 62 1.75 -3.57 2.42
CA LEU A 62 2.08 -2.16 2.50
C LEU A 62 3.46 -2.03 3.14
N THR A 63 4.38 -1.46 2.38
CA THR A 63 5.79 -1.29 2.74
C THR A 63 6.16 0.20 2.78
N HIS A 64 7.41 0.52 3.15
CA HIS A 64 7.93 1.89 3.10
C HIS A 64 7.06 2.90 3.86
N ILE A 65 6.62 2.51 5.07
CA ILE A 65 5.83 3.37 5.95
C ILE A 65 6.72 4.48 6.49
N SER A 66 6.22 5.72 6.49
CA SER A 66 6.96 6.86 7.04
C SER A 66 7.32 6.63 8.51
N ALA A 67 8.54 7.02 8.89
CA ALA A 67 9.03 6.97 10.27
C ALA A 67 8.24 7.85 11.26
N ARG A 68 7.18 8.52 10.80
CA ARG A 68 6.18 9.17 11.67
C ARG A 68 5.21 8.16 12.31
N TYR A 69 5.09 6.97 11.73
CA TYR A 69 4.20 5.90 12.17
C TYR A 69 5.03 4.69 12.65
N THR A 70 5.71 4.83 13.79
CA THR A 70 6.60 3.79 14.32
C THR A 70 5.96 2.95 15.41
N GLU A 71 4.89 3.45 16.02
CA GLU A 71 4.19 2.73 17.08
C GLU A 71 3.24 1.70 16.48
N GLU A 72 3.11 0.55 17.15
CA GLU A 72 2.26 -0.56 16.69
C GLU A 72 0.80 -0.12 16.47
N GLU A 73 0.28 0.75 17.35
CA GLU A 73 -1.08 1.31 17.21
C GLU A 73 -1.23 2.16 15.94
N GLN A 74 -0.19 2.88 15.54
CA GLN A 74 -0.18 3.69 14.32
C GLN A 74 -0.15 2.78 13.08
N CYS A 75 0.70 1.75 13.08
CA CYS A 75 0.74 0.75 12.01
C CYS A 75 -0.60 0.02 11.87
N LEU A 76 -1.23 -0.36 12.98
CA LEU A 76 -2.55 -0.98 12.98
C LEU A 76 -3.63 -0.04 12.43
N MET A 77 -3.58 1.25 12.78
CA MET A 77 -4.47 2.26 12.23
C MET A 77 -4.33 2.39 10.71
N LEU A 78 -3.09 2.41 10.19
CA LEU A 78 -2.82 2.43 8.75
C LEU A 78 -3.34 1.16 8.05
N GLU A 79 -3.13 0.00 8.64
CA GLU A 79 -3.66 -1.26 8.12
C GLU A 79 -5.20 -1.24 8.05
N GLN A 80 -5.85 -0.80 9.12
CA GLN A 80 -7.30 -0.66 9.17
C GLN A 80 -7.83 0.31 8.10
N GLN A 81 -7.12 1.43 7.86
CA GLN A 81 -7.45 2.34 6.75
C GLN A 81 -7.43 1.58 5.43
N ALA A 82 -6.35 0.87 5.11
CA ALA A 82 -6.25 0.10 3.86
C ALA A 82 -7.41 -0.90 3.71
N GLN A 83 -7.73 -1.61 4.79
CA GLN A 83 -8.77 -2.64 4.84
C GLN A 83 -10.18 -2.10 4.58
N THR A 84 -10.44 -0.80 4.76
CA THR A 84 -11.71 -0.18 4.36
C THR A 84 -11.94 -0.18 2.84
N ILE A 85 -10.87 -0.22 2.04
CA ILE A 85 -10.91 -0.26 0.57
C ILE A 85 -10.63 -1.67 0.06
N PHE A 86 -9.60 -2.33 0.61
CA PHE A 86 -9.19 -3.66 0.20
C PHE A 86 -8.91 -4.53 1.44
N PRO A 87 -9.89 -5.36 1.88
CA PRO A 87 -9.79 -6.11 3.14
C PRO A 87 -8.57 -7.03 3.25
N ALA A 88 -8.03 -7.52 2.15
CA ALA A 88 -6.81 -8.33 2.12
C ALA A 88 -5.54 -7.47 2.11
N SER A 89 -5.46 -6.50 3.03
CA SER A 89 -4.30 -5.60 3.20
C SER A 89 -3.59 -5.86 4.52
N LYS A 90 -2.26 -5.80 4.49
CA LYS A 90 -1.41 -5.93 5.67
C LYS A 90 -0.26 -4.92 5.63
N VAL A 91 -0.02 -4.21 6.73
CA VAL A 91 1.24 -3.47 6.94
C VAL A 91 2.31 -4.46 7.36
N VAL A 92 3.42 -4.51 6.63
CA VAL A 92 4.49 -5.48 6.91
C VAL A 92 5.53 -4.90 7.87
N GLY A 93 6.03 -5.75 8.76
CA GLY A 93 7.13 -5.44 9.65
C GLY A 93 8.49 -5.93 9.12
N ASP A 94 9.55 -5.43 9.73
CA ASP A 94 10.89 -5.94 9.48
C ASP A 94 10.95 -7.45 9.77
N PHE A 95 11.58 -8.19 8.86
CA PHE A 95 11.73 -9.66 8.91
C PHE A 95 10.45 -10.49 8.73
N ASP A 96 9.31 -9.89 8.39
CA ASP A 96 8.12 -10.65 7.99
C ASP A 96 8.41 -11.54 6.77
N VAL A 97 7.84 -12.75 6.77
CA VAL A 97 7.95 -13.74 5.68
C VAL A 97 6.56 -14.17 5.25
N PHE A 98 6.33 -14.21 3.94
CA PHE A 98 5.05 -14.61 3.33
C PHE A 98 5.28 -15.60 2.20
N ASP A 99 4.42 -16.62 2.16
CA ASP A 99 4.35 -17.56 1.04
C ASP A 99 3.44 -16.99 -0.07
N ILE A 100 3.82 -17.20 -1.32
CA ILE A 100 3.14 -16.67 -2.53
C ILE A 100 2.79 -17.81 -3.46
#